data_AF-A0A2K0TPJ6-F1
#
_entry.id   AF-A0A2K0TPJ6-F1
#
_cell.length_a   1.000
_cell.length_b   1.000
_cell.length_c   1.000
_cell.angle_alpha   90.00
_cell.angle_beta   90.00
_cell.angle_gamma   90.00
#
_symmetry.space_group_name_H-M   'P 1'
#
loop_
_entity.id
_entity.type
_entity.pdbx_description
1 polymer ?
#
loop_
_entity_poly.entity_id
_entity_poly.type
_entity_poly.pdbx_seq_one_letter_code
_entity_poly.pdbx_strand_id
1 'polypeptide(L)'
;MSRPIPDLEEPLEGATRVNVEASLIDVKNYLLQRLESTRSMQRHLAEEPSLRDKIVSVIVQKIKGMFLMARLYLDTLVKRTTRRKIKTALETLPEGLDSIYEELMNRVKLQNPHDHAELAMRVIGWIFHTSRPLTVIEMQNALAVEPGDTCLDTDGIPNRDLLVSGCAGIVMINDNSDTISFVHNTAQEYFQRSGQRLLVHANRDIAATCLTYLHFDNFSCGATNATSQDAFLTLLQNNPLLGYAAQHWGNHLRQVSDKEINEQAIALLNDRNKVYLVAWLKEYADNLVKGTYFRPRTQVSGLTLASSFGLTVVASSLISSGSSLHDRDSNGQTALHHAVENGHRDTAALLLDMGAEINSRDLDG
;
A
#
# COMPACT_ATOMS: atom_id res chain seq x y z
N MET A 1 8.19 22.85 -7.56
CA MET A 1 9.48 22.46 -6.95
C MET A 1 9.66 20.96 -7.15
N SER A 2 10.80 20.50 -7.68
CA SER A 2 11.28 19.18 -7.23
C SER A 2 11.32 19.26 -5.71
N ARG A 3 10.75 18.27 -5.04
CA ARG A 3 10.82 18.24 -3.58
C ARG A 3 12.28 18.36 -3.15
N PRO A 4 12.58 18.97 -1.99
CA PRO A 4 13.92 18.89 -1.42
C PRO A 4 14.20 17.41 -1.22
N ILE A 5 14.99 16.85 -2.14
CA ILE A 5 15.53 15.51 -2.06
C ILE A 5 16.92 15.76 -1.49
N PRO A 6 17.18 15.43 -0.21
CA PRO A 6 18.44 15.76 0.45
C PRO A 6 19.66 15.33 -0.37
N ASP A 7 19.57 14.15 -0.99
CA ASP A 7 20.61 13.56 -1.84
C ASP A 7 20.88 14.33 -3.15
N LEU A 8 19.99 15.26 -3.52
CA LEU A 8 20.12 16.11 -4.70
C LEU A 8 20.40 17.58 -4.34
N GLU A 9 20.47 17.95 -3.06
CA GLU A 9 20.74 19.35 -2.68
C GLU A 9 22.21 19.73 -2.88
N GLU A 10 23.16 18.86 -2.51
CA GLU A 10 24.61 19.07 -2.70
C GLU A 10 24.99 19.17 -4.20
N PRO A 11 24.54 18.25 -5.08
CA PRO A 11 24.86 18.32 -6.51
C PRO A 11 24.23 19.52 -7.24
N LEU A 12 23.18 20.14 -6.68
CA LEU A 12 22.38 21.18 -7.33
C LEU A 12 22.53 22.57 -6.66
N GLU A 13 23.54 22.76 -5.81
CA GLU A 13 23.74 23.99 -5.04
C GLU A 13 23.90 25.24 -5.93
N GLY A 14 24.47 25.09 -7.14
CA GLY A 14 24.62 26.15 -8.15
C GLY A 14 23.51 26.23 -9.22
N ALA A 15 22.47 25.41 -9.15
CA ALA A 15 21.45 25.32 -10.19
C ALA A 15 20.38 26.42 -10.08
N THR A 16 19.87 26.90 -11.23
CA THR A 16 18.75 27.85 -11.28
C THR A 16 17.49 27.21 -10.71
N ARG A 17 17.01 27.70 -9.58
CA ARG A 17 15.76 27.24 -8.96
C ARG A 17 14.59 28.04 -9.52
N VAL A 18 13.71 27.35 -10.26
CA VAL A 18 12.43 27.93 -10.72
C VAL A 18 11.31 27.44 -9.81
N ASN A 19 10.65 28.37 -9.12
CA ASN A 19 9.50 28.03 -8.32
C ASN A 19 8.27 27.91 -9.23
N VAL A 20 7.65 26.73 -9.24
CA VAL A 20 6.44 26.45 -10.01
C VAL A 20 5.28 26.51 -9.03
N GLU A 21 4.59 27.64 -9.03
CA GLU A 21 3.38 27.87 -8.24
C GLU A 21 2.17 27.94 -9.17
N ALA A 22 0.99 27.63 -8.64
CA ALA A 22 -0.23 27.78 -9.41
C ALA A 22 -0.47 29.26 -9.74
N SER A 23 -0.53 29.59 -11.03
CA SER A 23 -0.95 30.92 -11.47
C SER A 23 -2.33 31.23 -10.90
N LEU A 24 -2.44 32.37 -10.22
CA LEU A 24 -3.73 32.80 -9.65
C LEU A 24 -4.80 32.99 -10.72
N ILE A 25 -4.39 33.32 -11.95
CA ILE A 25 -5.29 33.45 -13.10
C ILE A 25 -5.84 32.08 -13.48
N ASP A 26 -4.98 31.06 -13.55
CA ASP A 26 -5.38 29.70 -13.91
C ASP A 26 -6.30 29.09 -12.86
N VAL A 27 -6.00 29.32 -11.58
CA VAL A 27 -6.89 28.90 -10.49
C VAL A 27 -8.25 29.58 -10.60
N LYS A 28 -8.29 30.90 -10.84
CA LYS A 28 -9.56 31.62 -11.01
C LYS A 28 -10.36 31.06 -12.19
N ASN A 29 -9.72 30.86 -13.33
CA ASN A 29 -10.35 30.30 -14.53
C ASN A 29 -10.91 28.90 -14.25
N TYR A 30 -10.12 28.04 -13.60
CA TYR A 30 -10.56 26.71 -13.18
C TYR A 30 -11.79 26.76 -12.26
N LEU A 31 -11.76 27.60 -11.22
CA LEU A 31 -12.86 27.74 -10.27
C LEU A 31 -14.14 28.22 -10.97
N LEU A 32 -14.02 29.24 -11.81
CA LEU A 32 -15.15 29.78 -12.57
C LEU A 32 -15.75 28.72 -13.50
N GLN A 33 -14.91 28.06 -14.31
CA GLN A 33 -15.36 27.02 -15.23
C GLN A 33 -16.06 25.88 -14.49
N ARG A 34 -15.54 25.46 -13.33
CA ARG A 34 -16.12 24.34 -12.56
C ARG A 34 -17.38 24.72 -11.79
N LEU A 35 -17.49 25.97 -11.32
CA LEU A 35 -18.72 26.52 -10.77
C LEU A 35 -19.82 26.59 -11.84
N GLU A 36 -19.45 26.95 -13.07
CA GLU A 36 -20.37 27.02 -14.20
C GLU A 36 -20.76 25.65 -14.74
N SER A 37 -19.87 24.65 -14.73
CA SER A 37 -20.23 23.30 -15.20
C SER A 37 -21.11 22.52 -14.23
N THR A 38 -21.20 22.94 -12.96
CA THR A 38 -21.96 22.24 -11.92
C THR A 38 -23.38 22.78 -11.80
N ARG A 39 -24.38 22.01 -12.25
CA ARG A 39 -25.82 22.41 -12.24
C ARG A 39 -26.36 22.82 -10.86
N SER A 40 -25.95 22.16 -9.78
CA SER A 40 -26.41 22.52 -8.41
C SER A 40 -25.94 23.91 -8.00
N MET A 41 -24.70 24.26 -8.35
CA MET A 41 -24.13 25.58 -8.09
C MET A 41 -24.73 26.66 -8.99
N GLN A 42 -24.98 26.36 -10.27
CA GLN A 42 -25.60 27.32 -11.20
C GLN A 42 -26.89 27.93 -10.64
N ARG A 43 -27.79 27.12 -10.06
CA ARG A 43 -29.03 27.62 -9.43
C ARG A 43 -28.75 28.60 -8.29
N HIS A 44 -27.83 28.23 -7.40
CA HIS A 44 -27.45 29.09 -6.27
C HIS A 44 -26.81 30.40 -6.71
N LEU A 45 -26.00 30.37 -7.78
CA LEU A 45 -25.31 31.54 -8.33
C LEU A 45 -26.24 32.45 -9.16
N ALA A 46 -27.24 31.89 -9.84
CA ALA A 46 -28.23 32.68 -10.59
C ALA A 46 -29.06 33.57 -9.66
N GLU A 47 -29.41 33.05 -8.48
CA GLU A 47 -30.19 33.80 -7.50
C GLU A 47 -29.33 34.79 -6.68
N GLU A 48 -28.01 34.60 -6.58
CA GLU A 48 -27.09 35.52 -5.90
C GLU A 48 -25.73 35.61 -6.65
N PRO A 49 -25.61 36.51 -7.64
CA PRO A 49 -24.41 36.60 -8.47
C PRO A 49 -23.13 36.92 -7.69
N SER A 50 -23.23 37.72 -6.62
CA SER A 50 -22.10 38.11 -5.76
C SER A 50 -21.46 36.94 -5.00
N LEU A 51 -22.18 35.82 -4.85
CA LEU A 51 -21.65 34.61 -4.20
C LEU A 51 -20.50 34.01 -5.00
N ARG A 52 -20.53 34.15 -6.34
CA ARG A 52 -19.47 33.64 -7.24
C ARG A 52 -18.13 34.27 -6.89
N ASP A 53 -18.07 35.60 -6.85
CA ASP A 53 -16.85 36.34 -6.58
C ASP A 53 -16.36 36.13 -5.14
N LYS A 54 -17.30 35.96 -4.19
CA LYS A 54 -16.98 35.61 -2.81
C LYS A 54 -16.32 34.23 -2.70
N ILE A 55 -16.83 33.20 -3.39
CA ILE A 55 -16.21 31.87 -3.39
C ILE A 55 -14.79 31.94 -3.95
N VAL A 56 -14.63 32.57 -5.12
CA VAL A 56 -13.34 32.64 -5.81
C VAL A 56 -12.31 33.40 -4.97
N SER A 57 -12.68 34.55 -4.41
CA SER A 57 -11.78 35.35 -3.57
C SER A 57 -11.33 34.61 -2.30
N VAL A 58 -12.25 33.96 -1.57
CA VAL A 58 -11.93 33.22 -0.36
C VAL A 58 -11.00 32.04 -0.66
N ILE A 59 -11.29 31.26 -1.71
CA ILE A 59 -10.44 30.12 -2.09
C ILE A 59 -9.05 30.62 -2.48
N VAL A 60 -8.94 31.62 -3.36
CA VAL A 60 -7.65 32.17 -3.82
C VAL A 60 -6.78 32.67 -2.66
N GLN A 61 -7.38 33.27 -1.64
CA GLN A 61 -6.65 33.70 -0.44
C GLN A 61 -6.15 32.50 0.41
N LYS A 62 -6.90 31.40 0.47
CA LYS A 62 -6.59 30.25 1.33
C LYS A 62 -5.64 29.22 0.73
N ILE A 63 -5.51 29.12 -0.60
CA ILE A 63 -4.72 28.05 -1.23
C ILE A 63 -3.20 28.21 -1.16
N LYS A 64 -2.68 29.40 -0.81
CA LYS A 64 -1.23 29.69 -0.71
C LYS A 64 -0.40 29.11 -1.88
N GLY A 65 -0.89 29.28 -3.12
CA GLY A 65 -0.22 28.80 -4.35
C GLY A 65 -0.44 27.33 -4.72
N MET A 66 -1.20 26.55 -3.93
CA MET A 66 -1.48 25.14 -4.19
C MET A 66 -2.80 24.91 -4.94
N PHE A 67 -2.71 24.56 -6.22
CA PHE A 67 -3.90 24.29 -7.07
C PHE A 67 -4.80 23.19 -6.50
N LEU A 68 -4.22 22.13 -5.92
CA LEU A 68 -4.98 21.02 -5.34
C LEU A 68 -5.97 21.48 -4.27
N MET A 69 -5.59 22.44 -3.42
CA MET A 69 -6.47 22.98 -2.39
C MET A 69 -7.70 23.65 -3.01
N ALA A 70 -7.55 24.35 -4.14
CA ALA A 70 -8.65 24.98 -4.83
C ALA A 70 -9.70 23.94 -5.27
N ARG A 71 -9.22 22.82 -5.83
CA ARG A 71 -10.07 21.68 -6.19
C ARG A 71 -10.77 21.07 -4.97
N LEU A 72 -10.04 20.77 -3.89
CA LEU A 72 -10.60 20.12 -2.70
C LEU A 72 -11.63 20.99 -1.97
N TYR A 73 -11.39 22.29 -1.86
CA TYR A 73 -12.38 23.22 -1.32
C TYR A 73 -13.63 23.27 -2.19
N LEU A 74 -13.46 23.37 -3.51
CA LEU A 74 -14.60 23.44 -4.42
C LEU A 74 -15.43 22.15 -4.38
N ASP A 75 -14.80 20.97 -4.37
CA ASP A 75 -15.48 19.69 -4.25
C ASP A 75 -16.28 19.57 -2.93
N THR A 76 -15.84 20.27 -1.88
CA THR A 76 -16.56 20.33 -0.59
C THR A 76 -17.73 21.31 -0.61
N LEU A 77 -17.60 22.43 -1.32
CA LEU A 77 -18.66 23.44 -1.46
C LEU A 77 -19.78 22.97 -2.39
N VAL A 78 -19.44 22.33 -3.51
CA VAL A 78 -20.38 21.83 -4.53
C VAL A 78 -21.38 20.82 -3.94
N LYS A 79 -20.99 20.09 -2.89
CA LYS A 79 -21.84 19.10 -2.20
C LYS A 79 -22.87 19.73 -1.25
N ARG A 80 -22.82 21.04 -0.98
CA ARG A 80 -23.75 21.70 -0.04
C ARG A 80 -25.10 21.95 -0.71
N THR A 81 -26.17 21.66 0.03
CA THR A 81 -27.54 21.67 -0.52
C THR A 81 -28.20 23.05 -0.53
N THR A 82 -27.69 24.01 0.25
CA THR A 82 -28.29 25.35 0.37
C THR A 82 -27.23 26.43 0.40
N ARG A 83 -27.56 27.62 -0.10
CA ARG A 83 -26.68 28.81 -0.02
C ARG A 83 -26.21 29.11 1.39
N ARG A 84 -27.08 28.94 2.41
CA ARG A 84 -26.70 29.13 3.81
C ARG A 84 -25.55 28.19 4.19
N LYS A 85 -25.66 26.90 3.85
CA LYS A 85 -24.59 25.92 4.09
C LYS A 85 -23.33 26.22 3.29
N ILE A 86 -23.44 26.75 2.06
CA ILE A 86 -22.29 27.20 1.27
C ILE A 86 -21.58 28.36 1.98
N LYS A 87 -22.31 29.40 2.40
CA LYS A 87 -21.75 30.57 3.10
C LYS A 87 -21.08 30.17 4.41
N THR A 88 -21.74 29.34 5.22
CA THR A 88 -21.15 28.81 6.46
C THR A 88 -19.90 27.98 6.18
N ALA A 89 -19.93 27.12 5.16
CA ALA A 89 -18.75 26.32 4.80
C ALA A 89 -17.57 27.17 4.31
N LEU A 90 -17.82 28.30 3.62
CA LEU A 90 -16.79 29.27 3.23
C LEU A 90 -16.10 29.90 4.44
N GLU A 91 -16.87 30.22 5.48
CA GLU A 91 -16.37 30.82 6.73
C GLU A 91 -15.52 29.81 7.52
N THR A 92 -15.91 28.54 7.52
CA THR A 92 -15.24 27.47 8.27
C THR A 92 -14.25 26.64 7.43
N LEU A 93 -13.82 27.13 6.26
CA LEU A 93 -12.87 26.37 5.45
C LEU A 93 -11.58 26.11 6.25
N PRO A 94 -11.13 24.84 6.36
CA PRO A 94 -9.92 24.51 7.09
C PRO A 94 -8.71 25.27 6.55
N GLU A 95 -7.71 25.53 7.40
CA GLU A 95 -6.44 26.09 6.96
C GLU A 95 -5.37 24.99 6.89
N GLY A 96 -4.65 24.94 5.77
CA GLY A 96 -3.61 23.94 5.52
C GLY A 96 -4.16 22.61 4.99
N LEU A 97 -3.24 21.79 4.47
CA LEU A 97 -3.58 20.50 3.86
C LEU A 97 -4.06 19.48 4.89
N ASP A 98 -3.42 19.42 6.06
CA ASP A 98 -3.75 18.44 7.10
C ASP A 98 -5.21 18.55 7.55
N SER A 99 -5.65 19.77 7.86
CA SER A 99 -7.04 20.06 8.23
C SER A 99 -8.04 19.68 7.13
N ILE A 100 -7.68 19.86 5.85
CA ILE A 100 -8.51 19.41 4.72
C ILE A 100 -8.60 17.89 4.72
N TYR A 101 -7.45 17.19 4.77
CA TYR A 101 -7.44 15.73 4.76
C TYR A 101 -8.17 15.15 5.99
N GLU A 102 -8.08 15.77 7.17
CA GLU A 102 -8.89 15.39 8.33
C GLU A 102 -10.40 15.50 8.05
N GLU A 103 -10.86 16.58 7.42
CA GLU A 103 -12.26 16.69 7.00
C GLU A 103 -12.62 15.61 5.97
N LEU A 104 -11.76 15.35 4.98
CA LEU A 104 -11.97 14.30 3.98
C LEU A 104 -12.10 12.92 4.64
N MET A 105 -11.19 12.59 5.58
CA MET A 105 -11.19 11.32 6.30
C MET A 105 -12.41 11.17 7.22
N ASN A 106 -12.84 12.24 7.87
CA ASN A 106 -14.09 12.23 8.64
C ASN A 106 -15.29 11.95 7.73
N ARG A 107 -15.32 12.49 6.51
CA ARG A 107 -16.36 12.16 5.52
C ARG A 107 -16.28 10.72 5.04
N VAL A 108 -15.08 10.14 4.92
CA VAL A 108 -14.91 8.71 4.59
C VAL A 108 -15.48 7.84 5.71
N LYS A 109 -15.17 8.15 6.96
CA LYS A 109 -15.64 7.38 8.13
C LYS A 109 -17.14 7.47 8.38
N LEU A 110 -17.77 8.60 8.05
CA LEU A 110 -19.19 8.84 8.29
C LEU A 110 -20.09 8.41 7.13
N GLN A 111 -19.58 7.60 6.19
CA GLN A 111 -20.40 7.09 5.08
C GLN A 111 -21.44 6.08 5.56
N ASN A 112 -22.54 6.03 4.81
CA ASN A 112 -23.62 5.08 5.01
C ASN A 112 -23.96 4.46 3.64
N PRO A 113 -24.04 3.12 3.52
CA PRO A 113 -23.81 2.08 4.55
C PRO A 113 -22.39 2.05 5.14
N HIS A 114 -22.25 1.49 6.35
CA HIS A 114 -20.98 1.39 7.08
C HIS A 114 -19.91 0.63 6.28
N ASP A 115 -20.34 -0.39 5.54
CA ASP A 115 -19.49 -1.19 4.65
C ASP A 115 -18.68 -0.31 3.67
N HIS A 116 -19.27 0.75 3.11
CA HIS A 116 -18.52 1.68 2.24
C HIS A 116 -17.39 2.41 2.98
N ALA A 117 -17.61 2.77 4.25
CA ALA A 117 -16.58 3.43 5.06
C ALA A 117 -15.43 2.46 5.35
N GLU A 118 -15.75 1.20 5.67
CA GLU A 118 -14.78 0.14 5.91
C GLU A 118 -13.95 -0.18 4.66
N LEU A 119 -14.61 -0.41 3.52
CA LEU A 119 -13.96 -0.62 2.23
C LEU A 119 -13.01 0.52 1.88
N ALA A 120 -13.46 1.78 2.01
CA ALA A 120 -12.64 2.94 1.72
C ALA A 120 -11.42 3.07 2.66
N MET A 121 -11.59 2.76 3.96
CA MET A 121 -10.49 2.74 4.91
C MET A 121 -9.47 1.64 4.58
N ARG A 122 -9.92 0.45 4.19
CA ARG A 122 -9.04 -0.64 3.72
C ARG A 122 -8.28 -0.20 2.47
N VAL A 123 -8.95 0.31 1.43
CA VAL A 123 -8.31 0.83 0.20
C VAL A 123 -7.21 1.85 0.53
N ILE A 124 -7.51 2.84 1.37
CA ILE A 124 -6.56 3.89 1.76
C ILE A 124 -5.38 3.28 2.53
N GLY A 125 -5.64 2.33 3.43
CA GLY A 125 -4.59 1.61 4.18
C GLY A 125 -3.65 0.83 3.26
N TRP A 126 -4.20 0.09 2.30
CA TRP A 126 -3.42 -0.62 1.29
C TRP A 126 -2.56 0.34 0.47
N ILE A 127 -3.14 1.39 -0.13
CA ILE A 127 -2.38 2.36 -0.95
C ILE A 127 -1.23 3.01 -0.16
N PHE A 128 -1.44 3.26 1.14
CA PHE A 128 -0.43 3.92 1.97
C PHE A 128 0.72 2.99 2.35
N HIS A 129 0.43 1.73 2.68
CA HIS A 129 1.43 0.80 3.20
C HIS A 129 2.07 -0.09 2.15
N THR A 130 1.50 -0.22 0.96
CA THR A 130 2.04 -1.16 -0.03
C THR A 130 3.43 -0.75 -0.51
N SER A 131 4.34 -1.73 -0.60
CA SER A 131 5.70 -1.51 -1.11
C SER A 131 5.77 -1.13 -2.60
N ARG A 132 4.71 -1.43 -3.36
CA ARG A 132 4.53 -0.98 -4.74
C ARG A 132 3.05 -0.64 -5.00
N PRO A 133 2.73 0.16 -6.04
CA PRO A 133 1.37 0.30 -6.49
C PRO A 133 0.76 -1.06 -6.85
N LEU A 134 -0.47 -1.28 -6.39
CA LEU A 134 -1.27 -2.45 -6.75
C LEU A 134 -2.11 -2.15 -7.99
N THR A 135 -2.29 -3.15 -8.84
CA THR A 135 -3.31 -3.10 -9.88
C THR A 135 -4.71 -3.13 -9.27
N VAL A 136 -5.73 -2.73 -10.03
CA VAL A 136 -7.12 -2.77 -9.56
C VAL A 136 -7.53 -4.19 -9.19
N ILE A 137 -7.15 -5.18 -9.99
CA ILE A 137 -7.48 -6.59 -9.75
C ILE A 137 -6.77 -7.12 -8.49
N GLU A 138 -5.50 -6.75 -8.28
CA GLU A 138 -4.78 -7.10 -7.04
C GLU A 138 -5.47 -6.53 -5.80
N MET A 139 -5.88 -5.25 -5.86
CA MET A 139 -6.62 -4.61 -4.77
C MET A 139 -7.98 -5.29 -4.53
N GLN A 140 -8.72 -5.57 -5.59
CA GLN A 140 -10.02 -6.24 -5.49
C GLN A 140 -9.90 -7.61 -4.81
N ASN A 141 -8.91 -8.41 -5.20
CA ASN A 141 -8.65 -9.69 -4.56
C ASN A 141 -8.23 -9.52 -3.11
N ALA A 142 -7.38 -8.54 -2.79
CA ALA A 142 -6.96 -8.27 -1.42
C ALA A 142 -8.13 -7.86 -0.51
N LEU A 143 -9.10 -7.13 -1.05
CA LEU A 143 -10.28 -6.69 -0.30
C LEU A 143 -11.34 -7.78 -0.16
N ALA A 144 -11.35 -8.77 -1.06
CA ALA A 144 -12.28 -9.90 -1.04
C ALA A 144 -11.88 -11.03 -0.07
N VAL A 145 -10.62 -11.07 0.37
CA VAL A 145 -10.13 -12.08 1.31
C VAL A 145 -10.58 -11.75 2.72
N GLU A 146 -11.26 -12.70 3.34
CA GLU A 146 -11.73 -12.64 4.73
C GLU A 146 -11.00 -13.65 5.63
N PRO A 147 -10.89 -13.40 6.94
CA PRO A 147 -10.20 -14.31 7.86
C PRO A 147 -10.84 -15.71 7.88
N GLY A 148 -10.03 -16.73 7.61
CA GLY A 148 -10.45 -18.14 7.63
C GLY A 148 -10.82 -18.71 6.26
N ASP A 149 -10.80 -17.90 5.20
CA ASP A 149 -11.01 -18.37 3.83
C ASP A 149 -9.97 -19.41 3.42
N THR A 150 -10.41 -20.45 2.69
CA THR A 150 -9.53 -21.46 2.08
C THR A 150 -9.42 -21.33 0.56
N CYS A 151 -10.26 -20.49 -0.06
CA CYS A 151 -10.19 -20.09 -1.45
C CYS A 151 -10.80 -18.68 -1.60
N LEU A 152 -10.54 -18.03 -2.75
CA LEU A 152 -11.10 -16.70 -3.01
C LEU A 152 -12.59 -16.82 -3.34
N ASP A 153 -13.45 -16.19 -2.53
CA ASP A 153 -14.85 -16.01 -2.86
C ASP A 153 -15.00 -14.89 -3.90
N THR A 154 -15.48 -15.24 -5.09
CA THR A 154 -15.72 -14.27 -6.17
C THR A 154 -16.85 -13.30 -5.86
N ASP A 155 -17.80 -13.70 -5.01
CA ASP A 155 -18.93 -12.85 -4.60
C ASP A 155 -18.47 -11.77 -3.60
N GLY A 156 -17.31 -11.96 -2.95
CA GLY A 156 -16.67 -10.97 -2.09
C GLY A 156 -15.91 -9.86 -2.84
N ILE A 157 -15.79 -9.95 -4.16
CA ILE A 157 -15.02 -8.99 -4.95
C ILE A 157 -15.74 -7.63 -5.03
N PRO A 158 -15.16 -6.54 -4.48
CA PRO A 158 -15.79 -5.23 -4.51
C PRO A 158 -15.81 -4.65 -5.92
N ASN A 159 -16.84 -3.87 -6.24
CA ASN A 159 -16.94 -3.19 -7.53
C ASN A 159 -15.80 -2.17 -7.71
N ARG A 160 -15.19 -2.15 -8.90
CA ARG A 160 -14.13 -1.21 -9.30
C ARG A 160 -14.46 0.26 -8.99
N ASP A 161 -15.70 0.69 -9.24
CA ASP A 161 -16.12 2.07 -9.04
C ASP A 161 -16.21 2.45 -7.55
N LEU A 162 -16.46 1.47 -6.67
CA LEU A 162 -16.52 1.69 -5.23
C LEU A 162 -15.15 1.97 -4.61
N LEU A 163 -14.07 1.43 -5.21
CA LEU A 163 -12.70 1.66 -4.77
C LEU A 163 -12.32 3.16 -4.80
N VAL A 164 -12.89 3.91 -5.75
CA VAL A 164 -12.64 5.36 -5.91
C VAL A 164 -13.74 6.19 -5.29
N SER A 165 -15.01 5.86 -5.56
CA SER A 165 -16.15 6.68 -5.16
C SER A 165 -16.31 6.78 -3.64
N GLY A 166 -15.96 5.71 -2.90
CA GLY A 166 -15.96 5.69 -1.43
C GLY A 166 -14.82 6.50 -0.80
N CYS A 167 -13.74 6.80 -1.52
CA CYS A 167 -12.53 7.41 -0.96
C CYS A 167 -12.54 8.97 -0.97
N ALA A 168 -13.72 9.59 -1.05
CA ALA A 168 -13.92 11.04 -1.00
C ALA A 168 -13.04 11.88 -1.96
N GLY A 169 -12.59 11.29 -3.07
CA GLY A 169 -11.73 11.94 -4.07
C GLY A 169 -10.25 11.99 -3.72
N ILE A 170 -9.79 11.20 -2.73
CA ILE A 170 -8.38 11.08 -2.33
C ILE A 170 -7.66 10.03 -3.20
N VAL A 171 -8.39 9.04 -3.71
CA VAL A 171 -7.88 7.90 -4.48
C VAL A 171 -8.22 8.07 -5.97
N MET A 172 -7.36 7.56 -6.84
CA MET A 172 -7.57 7.45 -8.28
C MET A 172 -7.04 6.13 -8.83
N ILE A 173 -7.53 5.78 -10.01
CA ILE A 173 -7.02 4.68 -10.83
C ILE A 173 -6.26 5.30 -12.00
N ASN A 174 -5.04 4.82 -12.26
CA ASN A 174 -4.21 5.28 -13.37
C ASN A 174 -4.56 4.52 -14.65
N ASP A 175 -5.13 5.19 -15.64
CA ASP A 175 -5.60 4.56 -16.88
C ASP A 175 -4.51 3.79 -17.65
N ASN A 176 -3.26 4.27 -17.59
CA ASN A 176 -2.15 3.64 -18.33
C ASN A 176 -1.61 2.35 -17.71
N SER A 177 -1.71 2.20 -16.38
CA SER A 177 -1.09 1.09 -15.64
C SER A 177 -2.09 0.22 -14.89
N ASP A 178 -3.37 0.60 -14.92
CA ASP A 178 -4.44 0.01 -14.12
C ASP A 178 -4.11 -0.06 -12.62
N THR A 179 -3.28 0.86 -12.12
CA THR A 179 -2.86 0.90 -10.71
C THR A 179 -3.68 1.88 -9.89
N ILE A 180 -3.95 1.50 -8.63
CA ILE A 180 -4.64 2.35 -7.66
C ILE A 180 -3.60 3.15 -6.87
N SER A 181 -3.81 4.47 -6.77
CA SER A 181 -2.90 5.37 -6.07
C SER A 181 -3.64 6.58 -5.50
N PHE A 182 -2.95 7.36 -4.67
CA PHE A 182 -3.48 8.65 -4.23
C PHE A 182 -3.46 9.67 -5.37
N VAL A 183 -4.49 10.53 -5.43
CA VAL A 183 -4.59 11.61 -6.42
C VAL A 183 -3.39 12.54 -6.41
N HIS A 184 -2.81 12.73 -5.22
CA HIS A 184 -1.64 13.56 -5.06
C HIS A 184 -0.80 13.07 -3.90
N ASN A 185 0.52 13.19 -4.00
CA ASN A 185 1.44 12.71 -2.99
C ASN A 185 1.34 13.49 -1.66
N THR A 186 0.69 14.65 -1.62
CA THR A 186 0.34 15.33 -0.36
C THR A 186 -0.55 14.47 0.54
N ALA A 187 -1.31 13.51 -0.01
CA ALA A 187 -2.04 12.54 0.79
C ALA A 187 -1.08 11.60 1.55
N GLN A 188 -0.02 11.13 0.90
CA GLN A 188 1.01 10.33 1.59
C GLN A 188 1.70 11.14 2.70
N GLU A 189 2.05 12.40 2.44
CA GLU A 189 2.66 13.27 3.45
C GLU A 189 1.75 13.46 4.67
N TYR A 190 0.45 13.63 4.45
CA TYR A 190 -0.53 13.71 5.52
C TYR A 190 -0.55 12.44 6.38
N PHE A 191 -0.62 11.25 5.76
CA PHE A 191 -0.64 9.99 6.50
C PHE A 191 0.68 9.71 7.24
N GLN A 192 1.82 10.19 6.72
CA GLN A 192 3.11 10.11 7.40
C GLN A 192 3.21 11.01 8.62
N ARG A 193 2.61 12.22 8.60
CA ARG A 193 2.75 13.21 9.68
C ARG A 193 1.65 13.13 10.73
N SER A 194 0.40 13.16 10.27
CA SER A 194 -0.77 13.48 11.11
C SER A 194 -1.84 12.37 11.06
N GLY A 195 -1.89 11.64 9.95
CA GLY A 195 -2.89 10.61 9.67
C GLY A 195 -2.51 9.19 10.11
N GLN A 196 -1.30 8.95 10.64
CA GLN A 196 -0.83 7.59 10.97
C GLN A 196 -1.75 6.87 11.97
N ARG A 197 -2.33 7.62 12.93
CA ARG A 197 -3.33 7.14 13.89
C ARG A 197 -4.58 6.54 13.25
N LEU A 198 -4.87 6.88 11.99
CA LEU A 198 -6.04 6.39 11.25
C LEU A 198 -5.80 5.02 10.63
N LEU A 199 -4.53 4.62 10.47
CA LEU A 199 -4.09 3.42 9.75
C LEU A 199 -3.24 2.49 10.63
N VAL A 200 -3.38 2.58 11.96
CA VAL A 200 -2.55 1.81 12.91
C VAL A 200 -2.66 0.29 12.69
N HIS A 201 -3.83 -0.18 12.28
CA HIS A 201 -4.07 -1.60 12.03
C HIS A 201 -3.82 -2.02 10.57
N ALA A 202 -3.53 -1.09 9.65
CA ALA A 202 -3.48 -1.42 8.23
C ALA A 202 -2.36 -2.42 7.90
N ASN A 203 -1.16 -2.31 8.47
CA ASN A 203 -0.11 -3.34 8.27
C ASN A 203 -0.52 -4.71 8.83
N ARG A 204 -1.25 -4.73 9.95
CA ARG A 204 -1.78 -5.95 10.55
C ARG A 204 -2.77 -6.62 9.60
N ASP A 205 -3.72 -5.85 9.10
CA ASP A 205 -4.78 -6.33 8.22
C ASP A 205 -4.20 -6.81 6.87
N ILE A 206 -3.25 -6.06 6.30
CA ILE A 206 -2.53 -6.45 5.08
C ILE A 206 -1.77 -7.77 5.29
N ALA A 207 -1.02 -7.89 6.40
CA ALA A 207 -0.28 -9.10 6.70
C ALA A 207 -1.22 -10.31 6.86
N ALA A 208 -2.31 -10.14 7.60
CA ALA A 208 -3.34 -11.18 7.77
C ALA A 208 -3.97 -11.58 6.43
N THR A 209 -4.40 -10.61 5.61
CA THR A 209 -4.94 -10.87 4.27
C THR A 209 -3.95 -11.65 3.40
N CYS A 210 -2.68 -11.22 3.33
CA CYS A 210 -1.68 -11.92 2.54
C CYS A 210 -1.42 -13.34 3.06
N LEU A 211 -1.37 -13.52 4.38
CA LEU A 211 -1.18 -14.84 5.00
C LEU A 211 -2.36 -15.77 4.74
N THR A 212 -3.60 -15.30 4.93
CA THR A 212 -4.81 -16.08 4.59
C THR A 212 -4.79 -16.48 3.12
N TYR A 213 -4.50 -15.53 2.22
CA TYR A 213 -4.40 -15.81 0.79
C TYR A 213 -3.36 -16.89 0.49
N LEU A 214 -2.16 -16.80 1.07
CA LEU A 214 -1.10 -17.81 0.89
C LEU A 214 -1.46 -19.18 1.48
N HIS A 215 -2.42 -19.25 2.40
CA HIS A 215 -2.90 -20.51 2.97
C HIS A 215 -3.94 -21.23 2.12
N PHE A 216 -4.44 -20.64 1.04
CA PHE A 216 -5.47 -21.25 0.21
C PHE A 216 -5.10 -22.66 -0.26
N ASP A 217 -6.11 -23.55 -0.30
CA ASP A 217 -5.94 -24.97 -0.57
C ASP A 217 -5.30 -25.23 -1.95
N ASN A 218 -5.58 -24.32 -2.90
CA ASN A 218 -5.04 -24.33 -4.26
C ASN A 218 -3.50 -24.31 -4.29
N PHE A 219 -2.84 -23.78 -3.25
CA PHE A 219 -1.39 -23.67 -3.17
C PHE A 219 -0.72 -24.86 -2.49
N SER A 220 -1.48 -25.71 -1.81
CA SER A 220 -0.95 -26.86 -1.06
C SER A 220 -0.57 -28.05 -1.97
N CYS A 221 -1.16 -28.18 -3.16
CA CYS A 221 -1.00 -29.34 -4.04
C CYS A 221 -0.37 -29.02 -5.42
N GLY A 222 -0.36 -27.75 -5.84
CA GLY A 222 0.01 -27.35 -7.21
C GLY A 222 1.51 -27.08 -7.45
N ALA A 223 2.29 -26.76 -6.42
CA ALA A 223 3.66 -26.28 -6.58
C ALA A 223 4.67 -27.39 -6.97
N THR A 224 4.35 -28.66 -6.69
CA THR A 224 5.23 -29.79 -7.04
C THR A 224 5.16 -30.18 -8.53
N ASN A 225 4.14 -29.73 -9.26
CA ASN A 225 3.97 -30.00 -10.69
C ASN A 225 4.36 -28.81 -11.58
N ALA A 226 4.60 -27.64 -11.00
CA ALA A 226 5.07 -26.45 -11.70
C ALA A 226 6.60 -26.51 -11.90
N THR A 227 7.11 -27.58 -12.51
CA THR A 227 8.52 -27.66 -12.92
C THR A 227 8.80 -26.82 -14.18
N SER A 228 7.74 -26.32 -14.85
CA SER A 228 7.85 -25.42 -16.00
C SER A 228 7.51 -23.98 -15.65
N GLN A 229 8.26 -23.04 -16.25
CA GLN A 229 8.02 -21.61 -16.15
C GLN A 229 6.60 -21.23 -16.62
N ASP A 230 6.03 -21.95 -17.59
CA ASP A 230 4.69 -21.69 -18.11
C ASP A 230 3.58 -21.97 -17.09
N ALA A 231 3.70 -23.06 -16.33
CA ALA A 231 2.75 -23.38 -15.25
C ALA A 231 2.78 -22.31 -14.16
N PHE A 232 3.95 -21.76 -13.87
CA PHE A 232 4.14 -20.67 -12.92
C PHE A 232 3.52 -19.36 -13.39
N LEU A 233 3.74 -18.98 -14.65
CA LEU A 233 3.11 -17.78 -15.23
C LEU A 233 1.59 -17.93 -15.24
N THR A 234 1.08 -19.14 -15.52
CA THR A 234 -0.36 -19.44 -15.45
C THR A 234 -0.89 -19.30 -14.02
N LEU A 235 -0.13 -19.75 -13.02
CA LEU A 235 -0.50 -19.60 -11.60
C LEU A 235 -0.61 -18.12 -11.21
N LEU A 236 0.35 -17.28 -11.62
CA LEU A 236 0.34 -15.84 -11.38
C LEU A 236 -0.83 -15.13 -12.09
N GLN A 237 -1.12 -15.52 -13.34
CA GLN A 237 -2.25 -14.97 -14.09
C GLN A 237 -3.59 -15.29 -13.42
N ASN A 238 -3.74 -16.51 -12.91
CA ASN A 238 -4.98 -16.94 -12.24
C ASN A 238 -5.08 -16.43 -10.80
N ASN A 239 -3.98 -15.99 -10.20
CA ASN A 239 -3.93 -15.52 -8.81
C ASN A 239 -3.23 -14.15 -8.72
N PRO A 240 -3.91 -13.06 -9.12
CA PRO A 240 -3.31 -11.72 -9.23
C PRO A 240 -2.58 -11.24 -7.97
N LEU A 241 -3.13 -11.49 -6.78
CA LEU A 241 -2.53 -11.05 -5.51
C LEU A 241 -1.32 -11.88 -5.09
N LEU A 242 -1.13 -13.08 -5.65
CA LEU A 242 -0.16 -14.07 -5.18
C LEU A 242 1.27 -13.54 -5.16
N GLY A 243 1.69 -12.86 -6.23
CA GLY A 243 3.03 -12.30 -6.34
C GLY A 243 3.30 -11.25 -5.26
N TYR A 244 2.34 -10.34 -5.05
CA TYR A 244 2.45 -9.34 -4.00
C TYR A 244 2.46 -9.96 -2.60
N ALA A 245 1.51 -10.86 -2.33
CA ALA A 245 1.37 -11.52 -1.05
C ALA A 245 2.67 -12.22 -0.67
N ALA A 246 3.22 -13.08 -1.54
CA ALA A 246 4.45 -13.83 -1.29
C ALA A 246 5.68 -12.94 -1.04
N GLN A 247 5.77 -11.78 -1.70
CA GLN A 247 6.92 -10.89 -1.60
C GLN A 247 6.88 -9.95 -0.39
N HIS A 248 5.69 -9.61 0.10
CA HIS A 248 5.55 -8.48 1.03
C HIS A 248 4.85 -8.81 2.35
N TRP A 249 4.21 -9.98 2.50
CA TRP A 249 3.52 -10.37 3.74
C TRP A 249 4.43 -10.23 4.98
N GLY A 250 5.68 -10.69 4.88
CA GLY A 250 6.65 -10.63 5.97
C GLY A 250 7.12 -9.20 6.30
N ASN A 251 7.18 -8.32 5.29
CA ASN A 251 7.51 -6.91 5.52
C ASN A 251 6.41 -6.19 6.32
N HIS A 252 5.14 -6.50 6.04
CA HIS A 252 4.01 -5.97 6.80
C HIS A 252 3.96 -6.55 8.21
N LEU A 253 4.16 -7.86 8.35
CA LEU A 253 4.20 -8.52 9.66
C LEU A 253 5.32 -7.97 10.54
N ARG A 254 6.50 -7.66 9.98
CA ARG A 254 7.62 -7.08 10.74
C ARG A 254 7.27 -5.74 11.40
N GLN A 255 6.33 -4.97 10.83
CA GLN A 255 5.88 -3.70 11.41
C GLN A 255 4.86 -3.88 12.54
N VAL A 256 4.47 -5.12 12.85
CA VAL A 256 3.35 -5.43 13.75
C VAL A 256 3.83 -6.42 14.82
N SER A 257 3.43 -6.16 16.06
CA SER A 257 3.60 -7.10 17.17
C SER A 257 2.26 -7.77 17.46
N ASP A 258 1.92 -8.83 16.72
CA ASP A 258 0.68 -9.58 16.90
C ASP A 258 0.95 -11.09 16.96
N LYS A 259 0.48 -11.74 18.03
CA LYS A 259 0.70 -13.16 18.28
C LYS A 259 -0.08 -14.06 17.31
N GLU A 260 -1.32 -13.71 17.00
CA GLU A 260 -2.20 -14.50 16.13
C GLU A 260 -1.64 -14.57 14.70
N ILE A 261 -1.17 -13.44 14.19
CA ILE A 261 -0.59 -13.37 12.84
C ILE A 261 0.78 -14.07 12.81
N ASN A 262 1.56 -14.00 13.89
CA ASN A 262 2.77 -14.79 14.01
C ASN A 262 2.48 -16.30 13.99
N GLU A 263 1.40 -16.75 14.64
CA GLU A 263 0.96 -18.16 14.59
C GLU A 263 0.56 -18.57 13.17
N GLN A 264 -0.15 -17.71 12.42
CA GLN A 264 -0.44 -17.95 10.99
C GLN A 264 0.84 -18.01 10.15
N ALA A 265 1.79 -17.10 10.36
CA ALA A 265 3.08 -17.13 9.68
C ALA A 265 3.87 -18.41 9.97
N ILE A 266 3.87 -18.89 11.23
CA ILE A 266 4.51 -20.15 11.61
C ILE A 266 3.83 -21.33 10.90
N ALA A 267 2.50 -21.35 10.83
CA ALA A 267 1.76 -22.39 10.11
C ALA A 267 2.13 -22.44 8.61
N LEU A 268 2.24 -21.28 7.95
CA LEU A 268 2.70 -21.17 6.56
C LEU A 268 4.09 -21.75 6.38
N LEU A 269 5.01 -21.40 7.28
CA LEU A 269 6.43 -21.72 7.19
C LEU A 269 6.76 -23.17 7.58
N ASN A 270 5.82 -23.88 8.22
CA ASN A 270 5.92 -25.31 8.46
C ASN A 270 5.41 -26.15 7.28
N ASP A 271 4.66 -25.56 6.34
CA ASP A 271 4.22 -26.24 5.12
C ASP A 271 5.28 -26.12 4.02
N ARG A 272 5.93 -27.25 3.72
CA ARG A 272 7.02 -27.33 2.73
C ARG A 272 6.59 -26.86 1.33
N ASN A 273 5.37 -27.14 0.90
CA ASN A 273 4.91 -26.76 -0.44
C ASN A 273 4.69 -25.25 -0.53
N LYS A 274 4.11 -24.66 0.52
CA LYS A 274 3.88 -23.21 0.59
C LYS A 274 5.20 -22.44 0.75
N VAL A 275 6.14 -22.94 1.55
CA VAL A 275 7.50 -22.38 1.66
C VAL A 275 8.19 -22.36 0.30
N TYR A 276 8.14 -23.47 -0.43
CA TYR A 276 8.72 -23.54 -1.78
C TYR A 276 8.08 -22.52 -2.72
N LEU A 277 6.74 -22.42 -2.74
CA LEU A 277 6.03 -21.44 -3.56
C LEU A 277 6.43 -19.99 -3.23
N VAL A 278 6.45 -19.63 -1.94
CA VAL A 278 6.80 -18.27 -1.50
C VAL A 278 8.25 -17.93 -1.86
N ALA A 279 9.19 -18.84 -1.61
CA ALA A 279 10.59 -18.66 -1.97
C ALA A 279 10.75 -18.44 -3.48
N TRP A 280 10.05 -19.27 -4.27
CA TRP A 280 10.09 -19.19 -5.72
C TRP A 280 9.56 -17.87 -6.27
N LEU A 281 8.43 -17.37 -5.73
CA LEU A 281 7.81 -16.10 -6.10
C LEU A 281 8.67 -14.89 -5.73
N LYS A 282 9.31 -14.93 -4.55
CA LYS A 282 10.22 -13.87 -4.10
C LYS A 282 11.41 -13.74 -5.03
N GLU A 283 12.05 -14.87 -5.35
CA GLU A 283 13.22 -14.89 -6.23
C GLU A 283 12.91 -14.55 -7.67
N TYR A 284 11.74 -14.95 -8.18
CA TYR A 284 11.33 -14.61 -9.53
C TYR A 284 11.31 -13.08 -9.73
N ALA A 285 10.75 -12.36 -8.77
CA ALA A 285 10.75 -10.89 -8.81
C ALA A 285 12.14 -10.29 -8.62
N ASP A 286 12.93 -10.81 -7.68
CA ASP A 286 14.31 -10.34 -7.46
C ASP A 286 15.17 -10.51 -8.75
N ASN A 287 14.99 -11.62 -9.48
CA ASN A 287 15.70 -11.88 -10.74
C ASN A 287 15.20 -11.03 -11.91
N LEU A 288 13.90 -10.74 -12.00
CA LEU A 288 13.37 -9.81 -13.01
C LEU A 288 14.01 -8.42 -12.88
N VAL A 289 14.30 -7.98 -11.66
CA VAL A 289 14.97 -6.70 -11.40
C VAL A 289 16.47 -6.78 -11.73
N LYS A 290 17.14 -7.90 -11.38
CA LYS A 290 18.60 -8.08 -11.56
C LYS A 290 19.00 -8.50 -12.98
N GLY A 291 18.07 -8.97 -13.81
CA GLY A 291 18.34 -9.43 -15.18
C GLY A 291 19.15 -10.73 -15.25
N THR A 292 19.15 -11.54 -14.18
CA THR A 292 19.95 -12.76 -14.04
C THR A 292 19.16 -14.03 -14.40
N TYR A 293 19.88 -15.09 -14.76
CA TYR A 293 19.27 -16.39 -15.06
C TYR A 293 18.53 -16.95 -13.84
N PHE A 294 17.24 -17.19 -14.00
CA PHE A 294 16.38 -17.74 -12.96
C PHE A 294 16.57 -19.25 -12.80
N ARG A 295 16.93 -19.70 -11.60
CA ARG A 295 16.83 -21.09 -11.18
C ARG A 295 16.07 -21.17 -9.87
N PRO A 296 14.91 -21.86 -9.81
CA PRO A 296 14.15 -22.02 -8.58
C PRO A 296 14.98 -22.77 -7.53
N ARG A 297 15.05 -22.27 -6.30
CA ARG A 297 15.66 -23.05 -5.21
C ARG A 297 14.78 -24.24 -4.83
N THR A 298 15.29 -25.44 -5.03
CA THR A 298 14.57 -26.69 -4.73
C THR A 298 14.60 -27.07 -3.24
N GLN A 299 15.41 -26.37 -2.45
CA GLN A 299 15.58 -26.59 -1.01
C GLN A 299 15.55 -25.25 -0.32
N VAL A 300 14.44 -24.89 0.33
CA VAL A 300 14.33 -23.70 1.18
C VAL A 300 13.54 -24.10 2.42
N SER A 301 14.02 -23.73 3.60
CA SER A 301 13.33 -23.97 4.87
C SER A 301 12.48 -22.76 5.27
N GLY A 302 11.46 -22.99 6.10
CA GLY A 302 10.66 -21.90 6.66
C GLY A 302 11.50 -20.90 7.47
N LEU A 303 12.55 -21.39 8.15
CA LEU A 303 13.49 -20.55 8.89
C LEU A 303 14.28 -19.61 7.96
N THR A 304 14.68 -20.07 6.77
CA THR A 304 15.33 -19.22 5.76
C THR A 304 14.42 -18.08 5.33
N LEU A 305 13.13 -18.34 5.05
CA LEU A 305 12.18 -17.30 4.70
C LEU A 305 11.93 -16.31 5.85
N ALA A 306 11.68 -16.80 7.07
CA ALA A 306 11.51 -15.94 8.25
C ALA A 306 12.73 -15.02 8.46
N SER A 307 13.93 -15.57 8.22
CA SER A 307 15.19 -14.84 8.33
C SER A 307 15.35 -13.78 7.24
N SER A 308 14.97 -14.10 6.00
CA SER A 308 14.99 -13.16 4.87
C SER A 308 14.02 -11.98 5.04
N PHE A 309 12.92 -12.16 5.80
CA PHE A 309 11.98 -11.08 6.14
C PHE A 309 12.34 -10.35 7.45
N GLY A 310 13.25 -10.89 8.25
CA GLY A 310 13.61 -10.33 9.55
C GLY A 310 12.55 -10.57 10.62
N LEU A 311 11.83 -11.68 10.55
CA LEU A 311 10.78 -12.04 11.49
C LEU A 311 11.36 -12.74 12.73
N THR A 312 12.02 -11.98 13.61
CA THR A 312 12.79 -12.51 14.76
C THR A 312 11.95 -13.40 15.68
N VAL A 313 10.72 -13.02 16.00
CA VAL A 313 9.81 -13.81 16.86
C VAL A 313 9.42 -15.13 16.20
N VAL A 314 9.06 -15.09 14.92
CA VAL A 314 8.71 -16.28 14.12
C VAL A 314 9.91 -17.22 14.00
N ALA A 315 11.10 -16.68 13.69
CA ALA A 315 12.34 -17.44 13.59
C ALA A 315 12.68 -18.14 14.92
N SER A 316 12.58 -17.44 16.05
CA SER A 316 12.79 -18.02 17.39
C SER A 316 11.82 -19.18 17.66
N SER A 317 10.56 -19.02 17.28
CA SER A 317 9.53 -20.06 17.47
C SER A 317 9.74 -21.27 16.55
N LEU A 318 10.22 -21.06 15.33
CA LEU A 318 10.58 -22.13 14.38
C LEU A 318 11.78 -22.93 14.88
N ILE A 319 12.82 -22.27 15.40
CA ILE A 319 14.01 -22.91 16.00
C ILE A 319 13.58 -23.75 17.23
N SER A 320 12.75 -23.17 18.10
CA SER A 320 12.23 -23.86 19.28
C SER A 320 11.36 -25.08 18.92
N SER A 321 10.71 -25.04 17.75
CA SER A 321 9.93 -26.16 17.19
C SER A 321 10.79 -27.20 16.45
N GLY A 322 12.12 -27.05 16.45
CA GLY A 322 13.07 -28.01 15.87
C GLY A 322 13.54 -27.70 14.45
N SER A 323 13.31 -26.48 13.94
CA SER A 323 13.91 -26.07 12.65
C SER A 323 15.44 -26.06 12.73
N SER A 324 16.10 -26.64 11.75
CA SER A 324 17.56 -26.71 11.69
C SER A 324 18.18 -25.36 11.31
N LEU A 325 19.15 -24.91 12.11
CA LEU A 325 19.93 -23.69 11.86
C LEU A 325 20.91 -23.84 10.70
N HIS A 326 21.23 -25.08 10.33
CA HIS A 326 22.28 -25.42 9.36
C HIS A 326 21.72 -25.89 8.03
N ASP A 327 20.40 -25.83 7.85
CA ASP A 327 19.79 -26.10 6.55
C ASP A 327 20.34 -25.12 5.52
N ARG A 328 20.79 -25.69 4.41
CA ARG A 328 21.33 -24.96 3.27
C ARG A 328 20.34 -25.02 2.14
N ASP A 329 20.16 -23.90 1.49
CA ASP A 329 19.39 -23.87 0.25
C ASP A 329 20.23 -24.31 -0.96
N SER A 330 19.66 -24.26 -2.16
CA SER A 330 20.35 -24.73 -3.37
C SER A 330 21.59 -23.90 -3.77
N ASN A 331 21.81 -22.72 -3.19
CA ASN A 331 23.06 -21.97 -3.36
C ASN A 331 24.00 -22.16 -2.16
N GLY A 332 23.71 -23.11 -1.27
CA GLY A 332 24.52 -23.37 -0.08
C GLY A 332 24.30 -22.36 1.05
N GLN A 333 23.35 -21.44 0.91
CA GLN A 333 23.12 -20.36 1.87
C GLN A 333 22.26 -20.86 3.04
N THR A 334 22.63 -20.43 4.25
CA THR A 334 21.90 -20.74 5.50
C THR A 334 20.95 -19.59 5.86
N ALA A 335 20.06 -19.81 6.84
CA ALA A 335 19.19 -18.76 7.38
C ALA A 335 19.96 -17.48 7.79
N LEU A 336 21.19 -17.63 8.30
CA LEU A 336 22.05 -16.50 8.68
C LEU A 336 22.49 -15.67 7.47
N HIS A 337 22.83 -16.31 6.33
CA HIS A 337 23.17 -15.59 5.10
C HIS A 337 22.02 -14.67 4.68
N HIS A 338 20.80 -15.19 4.66
CA HIS A 338 19.61 -14.42 4.26
C HIS A 338 19.28 -13.29 5.22
N ALA A 339 19.45 -13.49 6.54
CA ALA A 339 19.28 -12.42 7.51
C ALA A 339 20.30 -11.29 7.29
N VAL A 340 21.57 -11.63 7.04
CA VAL A 340 22.64 -10.64 6.83
C VAL A 340 22.48 -9.92 5.49
N GLU A 341 22.22 -10.65 4.40
CA GLU A 341 22.04 -10.07 3.05
C GLU A 341 20.91 -9.03 3.03
N ASN A 342 19.82 -9.27 3.78
CA ASN A 342 18.68 -8.35 3.87
C ASN A 342 18.79 -7.34 5.02
N GLY A 343 19.94 -7.29 5.73
CA GLY A 343 20.20 -6.30 6.78
C GLY A 343 19.41 -6.50 8.08
N HIS A 344 18.93 -7.71 8.34
CA HIS A 344 18.10 -8.05 9.51
C HIS A 344 18.95 -8.40 10.72
N ARG A 345 19.55 -7.37 11.32
CA ARG A 345 20.51 -7.48 12.43
C ARG A 345 19.97 -8.27 13.63
N ASP A 346 18.75 -8.00 14.08
CA ASP A 346 18.18 -8.64 15.27
C ASP A 346 17.95 -10.15 15.04
N THR A 347 17.52 -10.51 13.83
CA THR A 347 17.37 -11.92 13.45
C THR A 347 18.73 -12.60 13.26
N ALA A 348 19.72 -11.92 12.68
CA ALA A 348 21.08 -12.46 12.58
C ALA A 348 21.71 -12.69 13.97
N ALA A 349 21.53 -11.76 14.90
CA ALA A 349 21.98 -11.91 16.28
C ALA A 349 21.31 -13.11 16.97
N LEU A 350 19.98 -13.22 16.85
CA LEU A 350 19.23 -14.38 17.36
C LEU A 350 19.78 -15.70 16.82
N LEU A 351 20.03 -15.79 15.51
CA LEU A 351 20.56 -17.01 14.89
C LEU A 351 21.93 -17.38 15.44
N LEU A 352 22.82 -16.40 15.61
CA LEU A 352 24.16 -16.61 16.19
C LEU A 352 24.07 -17.04 17.67
N ASP A 353 23.21 -16.40 18.45
CA ASP A 353 22.98 -16.74 19.85
C ASP A 353 22.43 -18.17 20.01
N MET A 354 21.66 -18.64 19.03
CA MET A 354 21.13 -20.00 18.95
C MET A 354 22.15 -21.02 18.40
N GLY A 355 23.35 -20.59 18.01
CA GLY A 355 24.44 -21.48 17.58
C GLY A 355 24.61 -21.63 16.07
N ALA A 356 24.07 -20.72 15.25
CA ALA A 356 24.33 -20.71 13.82
C ALA A 356 25.84 -20.51 13.53
N GLU A 357 26.37 -21.26 12.56
CA GLU A 357 27.77 -21.20 12.17
C GLU A 357 28.09 -19.88 11.43
N ILE A 358 28.81 -18.98 12.11
CA ILE A 358 29.20 -17.65 11.58
C ILE A 358 30.04 -17.72 10.30
N ASN A 359 30.85 -18.77 10.15
CA ASN A 359 31.76 -18.96 9.01
C ASN A 359 31.23 -19.96 7.97
N SER A 360 29.90 -20.18 7.96
CA SER A 360 29.27 -20.98 6.91
C SER A 360 29.58 -20.36 5.55
N ARG A 361 30.04 -21.18 4.60
CA ARG A 361 30.29 -20.77 3.21
C ARG A 361 29.14 -21.19 2.31
N ASP A 362 28.77 -20.34 1.37
CA ASP A 362 27.83 -20.70 0.30
C ASP A 362 28.58 -21.37 -0.86
N LEU A 363 27.95 -21.49 -2.04
CA LEU A 363 28.61 -22.10 -3.20
C LEU A 363 29.68 -21.22 -3.85
N ASP A 364 29.69 -19.91 -3.58
CA ASP A 364 30.64 -18.96 -4.18
C ASP A 364 31.93 -18.80 -3.34
N GLY A 365 31.96 -19.35 -2.10
CA GLY A 365 33.17 -19.50 -1.27
C GLY A 365 33.08 -18.84 0.09
#